data_AF-A0A529CFY2-F1
#
_entry.id   AF-A0A529CFY2-F1
#
_cell.length_a   1.000
_cell.length_b   1.000
_cell.length_c   1.000
_cell.angle_alpha   90.00
_cell.angle_beta   90.00
_cell.angle_gamma   90.00
#
_symmetry.space_group_name_H-M   'P 1'
#
loop_
_entity.id
_entity.type
_entity.pdbx_description
1 polymer ?
#
loop_
_entity_poly.entity_id
_entity_poly.type
_entity_poly.pdbx_seq_one_letter_code
_entity_poly.pdbx_strand_id
1 'polypeptide(L)' 'MADRPYPSFLIYKDKIGEYRWRYQASNTLVIADSGEGYKRKADCQHGIDLVKGSSGKPVWVTNDAAG' A
#
# COMPACT_ATOMS: atom_id res chain seq x y z
N MET A 1 15.53 1.58 -18.44
CA MET A 1 14.77 1.31 -17.19
C MET A 1 13.32 1.07 -17.60
N ALA A 2 12.64 0.05 -17.06
CA ALA A 2 11.22 -0.13 -17.32
C ALA A 2 10.45 1.06 -16.70
N ASP A 3 9.76 1.82 -17.53
CA ASP A 3 8.90 2.92 -17.07
C ASP A 3 7.73 2.31 -16.31
N ARG A 4 7.65 2.59 -15.01
CA ARG A 4 6.60 2.06 -14.17
C ARG A 4 5.32 2.88 -14.39
N PRO A 5 4.17 2.25 -14.70
CA PRO A 5 2.93 3.00 -14.86
C PRO A 5 2.49 3.59 -13.52
N TYR A 6 2.03 4.84 -13.52
CA TYR A 6 1.41 5.49 -12.37
C TYR A 6 -0.06 5.79 -12.63
N PRO A 7 -0.94 5.74 -11.62
CA PRO A 7 -0.66 5.28 -10.25
C PRO A 7 -0.58 3.75 -10.17
N SER A 8 0.30 3.21 -9.32
CA SER A 8 0.45 1.75 -9.19
C SER A 8 0.95 1.30 -7.84
N PHE A 9 0.77 0.01 -7.54
CA PHE A 9 1.36 -0.67 -6.41
C PHE A 9 2.75 -1.21 -6.78
N LEU A 10 3.76 -0.91 -5.96
CA LEU A 10 5.09 -1.50 -6.02
C LEU A 10 5.18 -2.60 -4.99
N ILE A 11 5.55 -3.81 -5.39
CA ILE A 11 6.05 -4.82 -4.45
C ILE A 11 7.56 -4.78 -4.48
N TYR A 12 8.19 -4.65 -3.31
CA TYR A 12 9.64 -4.70 -3.17
C TYR A 12 10.02 -5.53 -1.94
N LYS A 13 11.29 -5.94 -1.86
CA LYS A 13 11.84 -6.66 -0.72
C LYS A 13 12.68 -5.69 0.12
N ASP A 14 12.42 -5.64 1.42
CA ASP A 14 13.15 -4.81 2.37
C ASP A 14 14.52 -5.43 2.72
N LYS A 15 15.37 -4.68 3.44
CA LYS A 15 16.74 -5.09 3.81
C LYS A 15 16.77 -6.36 4.65
N ILE A 16 15.72 -6.59 5.45
CA ILE A 16 15.56 -7.78 6.29
C ILE A 16 14.93 -8.97 5.55
N GLY A 17 14.70 -8.84 4.24
CA GLY A 17 14.21 -9.93 3.41
C GLY A 17 12.69 -10.12 3.40
N GLU A 18 11.93 -9.17 3.95
CA GLU A 18 10.47 -9.18 3.92
C GLU A 18 9.93 -8.46 2.68
N TYR A 19 8.78 -8.92 2.17
CA TYR A 19 8.05 -8.27 1.10
C TYR A 19 7.19 -7.14 1.65
N ARG A 20 7.21 -5.99 1.00
CA ARG A 20 6.38 -4.83 1.33
C ARG A 20 5.78 -4.26 0.05
N TRP A 21 4.67 -3.55 0.20
CA TRP A 21 4.07 -2.82 -0.91
C TRP A 21 3.91 -1.33 -0.61
N ARG A 22 3.96 -0.52 -1.65
CA ARG A 22 3.69 0.93 -1.61
C ARG A 22 2.85 1.34 -2.80
N TYR A 23 1.83 2.14 -2.56
CA TYR A 23 1.02 2.77 -3.59
C TYR A 23 1.53 4.18 -3.86
N GLN A 24 1.90 4.44 -5.11
CA GLN A 24 2.34 5.75 -5.56
C GLN A 24 1.31 6.36 -6.48
N ALA A 25 0.95 7.61 -6.20
CA ALA A 25 0.05 8.39 -7.03
C ALA A 25 0.76 8.91 -8.30
N SER A 26 0.01 9.53 -9.21
CA SER A 26 0.54 10.12 -10.44
C SER A 26 1.58 11.22 -10.20
N ASN A 27 1.57 11.83 -9.01
CA ASN A 27 2.56 12.80 -8.57
C ASN A 27 3.83 12.16 -7.99
N THR A 28 4.00 10.83 -8.13
CA THR A 28 5.11 10.03 -7.60
C THR A 28 5.23 9.95 -6.07
N LEU A 29 4.31 10.58 -5.34
CA LEU A 29 4.27 10.50 -3.88
C LEU A 29 3.64 9.17 -3.45
N VAL A 30 4.20 8.61 -2.38
CA VAL A 30 3.63 7.45 -1.69
C VAL A 30 2.44 7.94 -0.87
N ILE A 31 1.26 7.38 -1.14
CA ILE A 31 0.03 7.74 -0.41
C ILE A 31 -0.50 6.61 0.46
N ALA A 32 -0.03 5.37 0.22
CA ALA A 32 -0.31 4.22 1.08
C ALA A 32 0.86 3.23 1.03
N ASP A 33 1.05 2.51 2.11
CA ASP A 33 2.02 1.43 2.22
C ASP A 33 1.46 0.27 3.04
N SER A 34 2.15 -0.86 3.03
CA SER A 34 1.69 -2.07 3.70
C SER A 34 1.61 -1.99 5.21
N GLY A 35 2.33 -1.05 5.86
CA GLY A 35 2.47 -0.97 7.32
C GLY A 35 3.28 -2.12 7.94
N GLU A 36 3.20 -3.31 7.35
CA GLU A 36 3.83 -4.54 7.83
C GLU A 36 4.69 -5.21 6.74
N GLY A 37 5.66 -6.02 7.19
CA GLY A 37 6.47 -6.87 6.32
C GLY A 37 5.87 -8.26 6.16
N TYR A 38 5.81 -8.76 4.94
CA TYR A 38 5.30 -10.09 4.62
C TYR A 38 6.44 -11.07 4.36
N LYS A 39 6.35 -12.30 4.87
CA LYS A 39 7.36 -13.34 4.60
C LYS A 39 7.29 -13.88 3.17
N ARG A 40 6.12 -13.85 2.54
CA ARG A 40 5.92 -14.33 1.16
C ARG A 40 5.33 -13.25 0.28
N LYS A 41 5.69 -13.28 -1.01
CA LYS A 41 5.13 -12.39 -2.03
C LYS A 41 3.61 -12.53 -2.18
N ALA A 42 3.08 -13.75 -2.00
CA ALA A 42 1.65 -14.02 -2.10
C ALA A 42 0.84 -13.27 -1.02
N ASP A 43 1.31 -13.27 0.23
CA ASP A 43 0.69 -12.53 1.33
C ASP A 43 0.72 -11.02 1.06
N CYS A 44 1.85 -10.52 0.53
CA CYS A 44 1.98 -9.13 0.11
C CYS A 44 0.98 -8.75 -1.00
N GLN A 45 0.81 -9.63 -1.99
CA GLN A 45 -0.17 -9.42 -3.07
C GLN A 45 -1.61 -9.47 -2.56
N HIS A 46 -1.90 -10.31 -1.56
CA HIS A 46 -3.20 -10.38 -0.91
C HIS A 46 -3.50 -9.08 -0.14
N GLY A 47 -2.52 -8.50 0.56
CA GLY A 47 -2.65 -7.18 1.19
C GLY A 47 -3.04 -6.08 0.19
N ILE A 48 -2.45 -6.08 -1.00
CA ILE A 48 -2.83 -5.15 -2.09
C ILE A 48 -4.28 -5.39 -2.52
N ASP A 49 -4.71 -6.65 -2.64
CA ASP A 49 -6.06 -7.01 -3.06
C ASP A 49 -7.12 -6.51 -2.06
N LEU A 50 -6.84 -6.65 -0.76
CA LEU A 50 -7.68 -6.10 0.31
C LEU A 50 -7.82 -4.57 0.21
N VAL A 51 -6.73 -3.86 -0.08
CA VAL A 51 -6.75 -2.40 -0.28
C VAL A 51 -7.51 -2.01 -1.54
N LYS A 52 -7.39 -2.76 -2.63
CA LYS A 52 -8.21 -2.53 -3.83
C LYS A 52 -9.70 -2.74 -3.53
N GLY A 53 -10.03 -3.70 -2.67
CA GLY A 53 -11.39 -4.00 -2.23
C GLY A 53 -11.93 -3.10 -1.10
N SER A 54 -11.13 -2.18 -0.55
CA SER A 54 -11.56 -1.29 0.54
C SER A 54 -12.31 -0.04 0.06
N SER A 55 -12.55 0.09 -1.24
CA SER A 55 -13.39 1.15 -1.80
C SER A 55 -14.76 1.17 -1.11
N GLY A 56 -15.17 2.34 -0.61
CA GLY A 56 -16.46 2.53 0.08
C GLY A 56 -16.51 2.06 1.54
N LYS A 57 -15.38 1.68 2.15
CA LYS A 57 -15.34 1.46 3.61
C LYS A 57 -15.51 2.80 4.35
N PRO A 58 -16.24 2.81 5.48
CA PRO A 58 -16.47 4.04 6.24
C PRO A 58 -15.17 4.59 6.79
N VAL A 59 -15.03 5.92 6.77
CA VAL A 59 -13.95 6.63 7.44
C VAL A 59 -14.42 6.97 8.84
N TRP A 60 -13.70 6.48 9.85
CA TRP A 60 -13.96 6.82 11.25
C TRP A 60 -12.99 7.93 11.69
N VAL A 61 -13.52 8.93 12.39
CA VAL A 61 -12.78 10.09 12.90
C VAL A 61 -12.97 10.14 14.42
N THR A 62 -11.89 10.33 15.16
CA THR A 62 -11.95 10.48 16.64
C THR A 62 -12.61 11.81 17.02
N ASN A 63 -13.18 11.89 18.22
CA ASN A 63 -13.77 13.14 18.72
C ASN A 63 -12.77 14.31 18.76
N ASP A 64 -11.48 14.05 19.04
CA ASP A 64 -10.41 15.05 19.04
C ASP A 64 -10.04 15.56 17.62
N ALA A 65 -10.32 14.75 16.59
CA ALA A 65 -10.08 15.12 15.19
C ALA A 65 -11.33 15.71 14.51
N ALA A 66 -12.45 15.88 15.23
CA ALA A 66 -13.70 16.39 14.69
C ALA A 66 -13.81 17.93 14.68
N GLY A 67 -12.86 18.63 15.31
CA GLY A 67 -12.92 20.09 15.53
C GLY A 67 -13.50 20.45 16.89
#